data_AF-X1IHM8-F1
#
_entry.id   AF-X1IHM8-F1
#
_cell.length_a   1.000
_cell.length_b   1.000
_cell.length_c   1.000
_cell.angle_alpha   90.00
_cell.angle_beta   90.00
_cell.angle_gamma   90.00
#
_symmetry.space_group_name_H-M   'P 1'
#
loop_
_entity.id
_entity.type
_entity.pdbx_description
1 polymer ?
#
loop_
_entity_poly.entity_id
_entity_poly.type
_entity_poly.pdbx_seq_one_letter_code
_entity_poly.pdbx_strand_id
1 'polypeptide(L)'
;VLFFILILIGPAGADVPVRQEQFIYSVMAFNGKDYSGTFCGENSDAIYLIADQDNFITARKTLVYYWPITGDWKTDTSALNYPFEGTLELTDKTGESRIINPERYTYYNVQGEYELNWEVATGDEAEKAWQHYQGLIDEYWQATSQYQQAKTAFDFMMNELTKKITEMRNSGTDVTELVETLKTLRSPKPPQPPDDYIVPPSPVQSAFILNLPHGEYNICFFNEDNAVM
;
A
#
# COMPACT_ATOMS: atom_id res chain seq x y z
N VAL A 1 -26.82 -52.96 25.85
CA VAL A 1 -27.41 -51.68 25.42
C VAL A 1 -26.27 -50.74 25.13
N LEU A 2 -25.98 -50.46 23.86
CA LEU A 2 -24.89 -49.59 23.43
C LEU A 2 -25.51 -48.23 23.08
N PHE A 3 -25.17 -47.18 23.83
CA PHE A 3 -25.68 -45.83 23.60
C PHE A 3 -24.79 -45.13 22.58
N PHE A 4 -25.31 -44.90 21.37
CA PHE A 4 -24.66 -44.09 20.35
C PHE A 4 -24.95 -42.61 20.64
N ILE A 5 -23.91 -41.85 20.98
CA ILE A 5 -23.98 -40.38 21.07
C ILE A 5 -23.81 -39.83 19.66
N LEU A 6 -24.89 -39.26 19.12
CA LEU A 6 -24.87 -38.51 17.87
C LEU A 6 -24.33 -37.11 18.18
N ILE A 7 -23.09 -36.82 17.81
CA ILE A 7 -22.56 -35.44 17.82
C ILE A 7 -23.09 -34.75 16.58
N LEU A 8 -24.08 -33.87 16.76
CA LEU A 8 -24.52 -32.91 15.75
C LEU A 8 -23.40 -31.88 15.53
N ILE A 9 -22.58 -32.11 14.52
CA ILE A 9 -21.67 -31.09 13.99
C ILE A 9 -22.53 -30.16 13.14
N GLY A 10 -23.03 -29.08 13.75
CA GLY A 10 -23.63 -27.98 12.99
C GLY A 10 -22.56 -27.31 12.12
N PRO A 11 -22.90 -26.84 10.90
CA PRO A 11 -21.96 -26.08 10.10
C PRO A 11 -21.59 -24.81 10.89
N ALA A 12 -20.30 -24.66 11.18
CA ALA A 12 -19.74 -23.38 11.60
C ALA A 12 -19.83 -22.43 10.41
N GLY A 13 -20.98 -21.78 10.24
CA GLY A 13 -21.09 -20.64 9.34
C GLY A 13 -20.13 -19.57 9.83
N ALA A 14 -19.19 -19.14 8.99
CA ALA A 14 -18.43 -17.94 9.26
C ALA A 14 -19.47 -16.81 9.42
N ASP A 15 -19.56 -16.26 10.62
CA ASP A 15 -20.47 -15.17 10.93
C ASP A 15 -20.03 -13.97 10.09
N VAL A 16 -20.76 -13.68 9.00
CA VAL A 16 -20.46 -12.54 8.15
C VAL A 16 -20.90 -11.32 8.94
N PRO A 17 -19.97 -10.39 9.29
CA PRO A 17 -20.33 -9.23 10.09
C PRO A 17 -21.46 -8.44 9.45
N VAL A 18 -22.41 -7.99 10.27
CA VAL A 18 -23.45 -7.07 9.81
C VAL A 18 -22.78 -5.77 9.38
N ARG A 19 -22.99 -5.41 8.11
CA ARG A 19 -22.47 -4.18 7.50
C ARG A 19 -23.57 -3.13 7.49
N GLN A 20 -23.23 -1.93 7.92
CA GLN A 20 -24.14 -0.78 7.94
C GLN A 20 -23.61 0.32 7.04
N GLU A 21 -24.47 0.89 6.21
CA GLU A 21 -24.15 2.11 5.48
C GLU A 21 -23.99 3.26 6.47
N GLN A 22 -22.86 3.95 6.40
CA GLN A 22 -22.57 5.11 7.24
C GLN A 22 -21.79 6.16 6.44
N PHE A 23 -21.99 7.42 6.80
CA PHE A 23 -21.09 8.50 6.41
C PHE A 23 -19.95 8.58 7.43
N ILE A 24 -18.71 8.60 6.94
CA ILE A 24 -17.51 8.58 7.77
C ILE A 24 -16.51 9.64 7.32
N TYR A 25 -15.65 10.03 8.25
CA TYR A 25 -14.42 10.76 7.99
C TYR A 25 -13.26 9.77 8.07
N SER A 26 -12.59 9.51 6.95
CA SER A 26 -11.31 8.78 6.95
C SER A 26 -10.18 9.76 7.21
N VAL A 27 -9.30 9.40 8.15
CA VAL A 27 -8.18 10.21 8.59
C VAL A 27 -6.90 9.44 8.34
N MET A 28 -6.00 9.97 7.52
CA MET A 28 -4.63 9.50 7.38
C MET A 28 -3.73 10.56 8.02
N ALA A 29 -3.11 10.23 9.15
CA ALA A 29 -2.41 11.22 9.97
C ALA A 29 -1.04 10.71 10.38
N PHE A 30 -0.11 11.64 10.56
CA PHE A 30 1.19 11.34 11.14
C PHE A 30 1.01 11.06 12.64
N ASN A 31 1.56 9.95 13.12
CA ASN A 31 1.43 9.52 14.51
C ASN A 31 2.71 9.72 15.35
N GLY A 32 3.71 10.44 14.81
CA GLY A 32 5.03 10.62 15.43
C GLY A 32 6.08 9.64 14.91
N LYS A 33 5.67 8.61 14.17
CA LYS A 33 6.56 7.61 13.55
C LYS A 33 6.30 7.43 12.07
N ASP A 34 5.03 7.26 11.71
CA ASP A 34 4.59 7.01 10.34
C ASP A 34 3.20 7.61 10.09
N TYR A 35 2.74 7.46 8.86
CA TYR A 35 1.37 7.77 8.47
C TYR A 35 0.47 6.56 8.69
N SER A 36 -0.54 6.74 9.53
CA SER A 36 -1.49 5.69 9.88
C SER A 36 -2.93 6.12 9.60
N GLY A 37 -3.70 5.20 9.03
CA GLY A 37 -5.09 5.41 8.68
C GLY A 37 -6.04 4.99 9.79
N THR A 38 -7.03 5.83 10.07
CA THR A 38 -8.19 5.53 10.90
C THR A 38 -9.45 6.16 10.30
N PHE A 39 -10.59 5.96 10.93
CA PHE A 39 -11.82 6.66 10.57
C PHE A 39 -12.68 6.92 11.79
N CYS A 40 -13.58 7.88 11.67
CA CYS A 40 -14.62 8.15 12.65
C CYS A 40 -15.97 8.37 11.96
N GLY A 41 -17.06 8.12 12.67
CA GLY A 41 -18.41 8.33 12.14
C GLY A 41 -18.80 9.80 12.15
N GLU A 42 -19.86 10.15 11.42
CA GLU A 42 -20.42 11.51 11.35
C GLU A 42 -20.72 12.12 12.74
N ASN A 43 -21.08 11.29 13.72
CA ASN A 43 -21.48 11.70 15.08
C ASN A 43 -20.29 11.84 16.05
N SER A 44 -19.06 11.92 15.55
CA SER A 44 -17.86 12.02 16.39
C SER A 44 -17.64 13.47 16.83
N ASP A 45 -17.36 13.69 18.12
CA ASP A 45 -17.23 15.05 18.67
C ASP A 45 -15.96 15.77 18.20
N ALA A 46 -14.85 15.04 18.05
CA ALA A 46 -13.55 15.64 17.73
C ALA A 46 -12.60 14.66 17.00
N ILE A 47 -11.68 15.23 16.21
CA ILE A 47 -10.54 14.54 15.60
C ILE A 47 -9.27 15.18 16.18
N TYR A 48 -8.35 14.37 16.70
CA TYR A 48 -7.08 14.82 17.24
C TYR A 48 -5.95 14.54 16.26
N LEU A 49 -5.17 15.56 15.92
CA LEU A 49 -4.07 15.51 14.95
C LEU A 49 -2.78 16.07 15.57
N ILE A 50 -1.63 15.60 15.10
CA ILE A 50 -0.34 16.21 15.45
C ILE A 50 -0.22 17.54 14.70
N ALA A 51 0.09 18.60 15.44
CA ALA A 51 0.28 19.94 14.90
C ALA A 51 1.52 20.04 14.00
N ASP A 52 1.50 21.01 13.08
CA ASP A 52 2.61 21.32 12.18
C ASP A 52 3.07 20.12 11.33
N GLN A 53 2.12 19.25 10.98
CA GLN A 53 2.30 18.08 10.13
C GLN A 53 1.16 18.01 9.12
N ASP A 54 1.43 17.47 7.93
CA ASP A 54 0.38 17.23 6.95
C ASP A 54 -0.49 16.05 7.42
N ASN A 55 -1.79 16.29 7.53
CA ASN A 55 -2.78 15.26 7.85
C ASN A 55 -3.86 15.28 6.77
N PHE A 56 -4.34 14.11 6.35
CA PHE A 56 -5.24 13.98 5.22
C PHE A 56 -6.61 13.52 5.69
N ILE A 57 -7.62 14.34 5.45
CA ILE A 57 -9.02 14.00 5.76
C ILE A 57 -9.78 13.79 4.45
N THR A 58 -10.55 12.70 4.39
CA THR A 58 -11.57 12.51 3.35
C THR A 58 -12.88 12.18 4.02
N ALA A 59 -13.98 12.56 3.38
CA ALA A 59 -15.31 12.16 3.82
C ALA A 59 -15.94 11.25 2.76
N ARG A 60 -16.71 10.25 3.18
CA ARG A 60 -17.34 9.30 2.26
C ARG A 60 -18.49 8.55 2.90
N LYS A 61 -19.38 8.04 2.07
CA LYS A 61 -20.36 7.03 2.44
C LYS A 61 -19.83 5.64 2.09
N THR A 62 -19.80 4.74 3.07
CA THR A 62 -19.30 3.36 2.93
C THR A 62 -20.02 2.41 3.87
N LEU A 63 -19.68 1.12 3.80
CA LEU A 63 -20.15 0.12 4.74
C LEU A 63 -19.18 0.00 5.91
N VAL A 64 -19.69 0.13 7.14
CA VAL A 64 -18.93 -0.01 8.39
C VAL A 64 -19.40 -1.28 9.11
N TYR A 65 -18.47 -2.03 9.69
CA TYR A 65 -18.77 -3.23 10.45
C TYR A 65 -17.71 -3.50 11.52
N TYR A 66 -18.10 -4.22 12.57
CA TYR A 66 -17.18 -4.68 13.60
C TYR A 66 -16.60 -6.04 13.22
N TRP A 67 -15.26 -6.16 13.23
CA TRP A 67 -14.57 -7.42 12.96
C TRP A 67 -14.18 -8.11 14.26
N PRO A 68 -14.90 -9.17 14.70
CA PRO A 68 -14.75 -9.72 16.04
C PRO A 68 -13.39 -10.42 16.28
N ILE A 69 -12.69 -10.83 15.22
CA ILE A 69 -11.40 -11.51 15.36
C ILE A 69 -10.30 -10.52 15.76
N THR A 70 -10.29 -9.31 15.19
CA THR A 70 -9.30 -8.28 15.55
C THR A 70 -9.81 -7.35 16.63
N GLY A 71 -11.12 -7.31 16.85
CA GLY A 71 -11.75 -6.43 17.83
C GLY A 71 -11.90 -4.98 17.36
N ASP A 72 -11.83 -4.72 16.06
CA ASP A 72 -11.86 -3.36 15.50
C ASP A 72 -13.05 -3.12 14.57
N TRP A 73 -13.41 -1.86 14.43
CA TRP A 73 -14.26 -1.39 13.34
C TRP A 73 -13.48 -1.34 12.03
N LYS A 74 -14.12 -1.77 10.94
CA LYS A 74 -13.57 -1.82 9.58
C LYS A 74 -14.53 -1.16 8.61
N THR A 75 -14.00 -0.75 7.46
CA THR A 75 -14.77 -0.25 6.32
C THR A 75 -14.71 -1.25 5.17
N ASP A 76 -15.77 -1.32 4.37
CA ASP A 76 -15.82 -2.09 3.12
C ASP A 76 -16.03 -1.12 1.95
N THR A 77 -14.92 -0.48 1.56
CA THR A 77 -14.86 0.40 0.40
C THR A 77 -14.87 -0.36 -0.93
N SER A 78 -14.78 -1.70 -0.91
CA SER A 78 -14.91 -2.51 -2.12
C SER A 78 -16.36 -2.70 -2.54
N ALA A 79 -17.27 -2.80 -1.56
CA ALA A 79 -18.70 -2.93 -1.78
C ALA A 79 -19.42 -1.57 -1.93
N LEU A 80 -19.03 -0.57 -1.13
CA LEU A 80 -19.63 0.77 -1.15
C LEU A 80 -18.59 1.84 -0.86
N ASN A 81 -18.36 2.75 -1.81
CA ASN A 81 -17.38 3.83 -1.64
C ASN A 81 -17.82 5.05 -2.45
N TYR A 82 -18.69 5.85 -1.86
CA TYR A 82 -19.14 7.13 -2.43
C TYR A 82 -18.35 8.26 -1.77
N PRO A 83 -17.30 8.79 -2.41
CA PRO A 83 -16.54 9.90 -1.86
C PRO A 83 -17.42 11.16 -1.79
N PHE A 84 -17.17 11.99 -0.79
CA PHE A 84 -17.73 13.33 -0.73
C PHE A 84 -17.03 14.23 -1.76
N GLU A 85 -17.83 14.99 -2.49
CA GLU A 85 -17.38 16.01 -3.43
C GLU A 85 -17.81 17.38 -2.91
N GLY A 86 -16.84 18.28 -2.78
CA GLY A 86 -17.07 19.58 -2.16
C GLY A 86 -15.83 20.17 -1.53
N THR A 87 -16.04 21.07 -0.58
CA THR A 87 -14.97 21.80 0.12
C THR A 87 -15.08 21.63 1.63
N LEU A 88 -13.97 21.88 2.32
CA LEU A 88 -13.93 21.94 3.78
C LEU A 88 -13.72 23.40 4.19
N GLU A 89 -14.63 23.96 4.97
CA GLU A 89 -14.37 25.21 5.68
C GLU A 89 -13.70 24.88 7.01
N LEU A 90 -12.59 25.57 7.28
CA LEU A 90 -11.87 25.50 8.55
C LEU A 90 -11.99 26.85 9.24
N THR A 91 -12.53 26.86 10.46
CA THR A 91 -12.65 28.06 11.29
C THR A 91 -11.78 27.93 12.53
N ASP A 92 -10.93 28.92 12.78
CA ASP A 92 -10.10 28.95 13.98
C ASP A 92 -10.84 29.55 15.20
N LYS A 93 -10.17 29.56 16.35
CA LYS A 93 -10.71 30.14 17.60
C LYS A 93 -11.00 31.65 17.55
N THR A 94 -10.44 32.38 16.57
CA THR A 94 -10.68 33.81 16.39
C THR A 94 -11.92 34.07 15.53
N GLY A 95 -12.44 33.03 14.88
CA GLY A 95 -13.55 33.10 13.94
C GLY A 95 -13.09 33.34 12.50
N GLU A 96 -11.79 33.26 12.22
CA GLU A 96 -11.28 33.34 10.86
C GLU A 96 -11.55 32.02 10.13
N SER A 97 -12.33 32.07 9.06
CA SER A 97 -12.64 30.94 8.19
C SER A 97 -11.77 30.93 6.94
N ARG A 98 -11.32 29.74 6.53
CA ARG A 98 -10.73 29.51 5.21
C ARG A 98 -11.32 28.26 4.56
N ILE A 99 -11.47 28.32 3.24
CA ILE A 99 -11.92 27.19 2.43
C ILE A 99 -10.72 26.38 1.99
N ILE A 100 -10.79 25.07 2.20
CA ILE A 100 -9.79 24.08 1.82
C ILE A 100 -10.41 23.21 0.73
N ASN A 101 -9.78 23.24 -0.45
CA ASN A 101 -10.12 22.35 -1.54
C ASN A 101 -9.39 21.02 -1.35
N PRO A 102 -9.96 19.90 -1.84
CA PRO A 102 -9.22 18.65 -1.86
C PRO A 102 -8.03 18.78 -2.81
N GLU A 103 -6.88 18.27 -2.39
CA GLU A 103 -5.64 18.32 -3.17
C GLU A 103 -5.14 16.89 -3.41
N ARG A 104 -4.47 16.70 -4.56
CA ARG A 104 -3.82 15.43 -4.88
C ARG A 104 -2.59 15.25 -3.99
N TYR A 105 -2.37 14.05 -3.48
CA TYR A 105 -1.20 13.78 -2.64
C TYR A 105 -0.72 12.33 -2.74
N THR A 106 0.54 12.14 -2.36
CA THR A 106 1.10 10.85 -1.95
C THR A 106 2.08 11.09 -0.80
N TYR A 107 2.41 10.03 -0.09
CA TYR A 107 3.36 10.04 1.02
C TYR A 107 4.24 8.81 0.92
N TYR A 108 5.50 8.95 1.30
CA TYR A 108 6.51 7.91 1.18
C TYR A 108 7.63 8.12 2.19
N ASN A 109 8.42 7.07 2.40
CA ASN A 109 9.59 7.12 3.27
C ASN A 109 10.82 6.77 2.43
N VAL A 110 11.69 7.76 2.25
CA VAL A 110 12.94 7.60 1.50
C VAL A 110 14.01 6.94 2.36
N GLN A 111 14.88 6.17 1.72
CA GLN A 111 16.00 5.58 2.42
C GLN A 111 16.96 6.68 2.94
N GLY A 112 17.33 6.62 4.21
CA GLY A 112 18.30 7.54 4.80
C GLY A 112 18.78 7.06 6.18
N GLU A 113 19.64 7.87 6.83
CA GLU A 113 20.25 7.50 8.13
C GLU A 113 19.22 7.42 9.27
N TYR A 114 18.06 8.05 9.12
CA TYR A 114 16.99 8.08 10.13
C TYR A 114 15.72 7.43 9.59
N GLU A 115 15.09 6.57 10.41
CA GLU A 115 13.84 5.86 10.08
C GLU A 115 12.62 6.79 9.90
N LEU A 116 12.75 8.09 10.19
CA LEU A 116 11.68 9.09 10.20
C LEU A 116 11.65 10.02 8.97
N ASN A 117 12.25 9.62 7.85
CA ASN A 117 12.30 10.41 6.63
C ASN A 117 10.99 10.29 5.81
N TRP A 118 9.85 10.57 6.44
CA TRP A 118 8.58 10.65 5.74
C TRP A 118 8.46 11.96 4.98
N GLU A 119 8.11 11.85 3.71
CA GLU A 119 7.84 12.97 2.82
C GLU A 119 6.40 12.91 2.33
N VAL A 120 5.84 14.09 2.12
CA VAL A 120 4.54 14.29 1.49
C VAL A 120 4.77 15.10 0.23
N ALA A 121 4.25 14.58 -0.88
CA ALA A 121 4.21 15.29 -2.15
C ALA A 121 2.74 15.59 -2.48
N THR A 122 2.45 16.82 -2.89
CA THR A 122 1.10 17.26 -3.28
C THR A 122 1.06 17.70 -4.74
N GLY A 123 -0.13 17.91 -5.29
CA GLY A 123 -0.31 18.44 -6.65
C GLY A 123 0.46 17.66 -7.73
N ASP A 124 1.26 18.39 -8.51
CA ASP A 124 2.08 17.82 -9.59
C ASP A 124 3.28 17.03 -9.06
N GLU A 125 3.80 17.38 -7.89
CA GLU A 125 4.88 16.67 -7.21
C GLU A 125 4.42 15.25 -6.83
N ALA A 126 3.16 15.10 -6.39
CA ALA A 126 2.60 13.79 -6.06
C ALA A 126 2.59 12.86 -7.28
N GLU A 127 2.21 13.39 -8.43
CA GLU A 127 2.17 12.64 -9.69
C GLU A 127 3.57 12.26 -10.16
N LYS A 128 4.53 13.19 -10.07
CA LYS A 128 5.94 12.91 -10.41
C LYS A 128 6.53 11.82 -9.51
N ALA A 129 6.29 11.88 -8.20
CA ALA A 129 6.79 10.89 -7.25
C ALA A 129 6.23 9.49 -7.55
N TRP A 130 4.92 9.40 -7.82
CA TRP A 130 4.29 8.14 -8.20
C TRP A 130 4.81 7.60 -9.53
N GLN A 131 4.90 8.43 -10.56
CA GLN A 131 5.41 8.03 -11.88
C GLN A 131 6.88 7.58 -11.83
N HIS A 132 7.70 8.26 -11.01
CA HIS A 132 9.09 7.87 -10.81
C HIS A 132 9.19 6.45 -10.23
N TYR A 133 8.44 6.17 -9.17
CA TYR A 133 8.39 4.83 -8.57
C TYR A 133 7.88 3.77 -9.57
N GLN A 134 6.84 4.08 -10.34
CA GLN A 134 6.36 3.16 -11.39
C GLN A 134 7.46 2.84 -12.41
N GLY A 135 8.25 3.84 -12.82
CA GLY A 135 9.38 3.64 -13.71
C GLY A 135 10.44 2.69 -13.14
N LEU A 136 10.82 2.87 -11.87
CA LEU A 136 11.78 1.99 -11.18
C LEU A 136 11.29 0.53 -11.13
N ILE A 137 10.01 0.35 -10.84
CA ILE A 137 9.38 -0.99 -10.79
C ILE A 137 9.30 -1.62 -12.18
N ASP A 138 8.96 -0.84 -13.20
CA ASP A 138 8.91 -1.32 -14.59
C ASP A 138 10.29 -1.75 -15.07
N GLU A 139 11.34 -0.97 -14.80
CA GLU A 139 12.73 -1.33 -15.11
C GLU A 139 13.15 -2.63 -14.40
N TYR A 140 12.81 -2.76 -13.12
CA TYR A 140 13.08 -3.99 -12.35
C TYR A 140 12.38 -5.22 -12.94
N TRP A 141 11.11 -5.09 -13.34
CA TRP A 141 10.37 -6.20 -13.97
C TRP A 141 10.93 -6.58 -15.34
N GLN A 142 11.36 -5.59 -16.13
CA GLN A 142 12.06 -5.84 -17.39
C GLN A 142 13.37 -6.60 -17.16
N ALA A 143 14.18 -6.16 -16.20
CA ALA A 143 15.42 -6.85 -15.83
C ALA A 143 15.17 -8.27 -15.31
N THR A 144 14.10 -8.47 -14.55
CA THR A 144 13.68 -9.78 -14.02
C THR A 144 13.28 -10.73 -15.15
N SER A 145 12.53 -10.24 -16.13
CA SER A 145 12.16 -11.00 -17.32
C SER A 145 13.40 -11.43 -18.12
N GLN A 146 14.34 -10.51 -18.34
CA GLN A 146 15.61 -10.81 -19.03
C GLN A 146 16.45 -11.83 -18.25
N TYR A 147 16.54 -11.68 -16.93
CA TYR A 147 17.22 -12.63 -16.05
C TYR A 147 16.61 -14.03 -16.16
N GLN A 148 15.28 -14.15 -16.13
CA GLN A 148 14.60 -15.44 -16.22
C GLN A 148 14.88 -16.15 -17.56
N GLN A 149 14.89 -15.39 -18.66
CA GLN A 149 15.27 -15.92 -19.98
C GLN A 149 16.72 -16.39 -19.99
N ALA A 150 17.64 -15.57 -19.50
CA ALA A 150 19.06 -15.92 -19.41
C ALA A 150 19.30 -17.14 -18.50
N LYS A 151 18.56 -17.25 -17.40
CA LYS A 151 18.66 -18.38 -16.47
C LYS A 151 18.18 -19.68 -17.09
N THR A 152 17.07 -19.61 -17.84
CA THR A 152 16.53 -20.76 -18.58
C THR A 152 17.53 -21.24 -19.63
N ALA A 153 18.12 -20.32 -20.41
CA ALA A 153 19.15 -20.66 -21.40
C ALA A 153 20.42 -21.24 -20.74
N PHE A 154 20.85 -20.66 -19.62
CA PHE A 154 21.98 -21.16 -18.83
C PHE A 154 21.73 -22.59 -18.34
N ASP A 155 20.54 -22.87 -17.78
CA ASP A 155 20.18 -24.19 -17.28
C ASP A 155 20.11 -25.23 -18.40
N PHE A 156 19.60 -24.85 -19.57
CA PHE A 156 19.64 -25.69 -20.76
C PHE A 156 21.07 -26.04 -21.18
N MET A 157 21.96 -25.04 -21.29
CA MET A 157 23.36 -25.25 -21.64
C MET A 157 24.08 -26.15 -20.62
N MET A 158 23.84 -25.92 -19.32
CA MET A 158 24.42 -26.73 -18.25
C MET A 158 23.99 -28.20 -18.34
N ASN A 159 22.71 -28.45 -18.62
CA ASN A 159 22.19 -29.81 -18.77
C ASN A 159 22.78 -30.51 -19.99
N GLU A 160 22.80 -29.84 -21.15
CA GLU A 160 23.36 -30.41 -22.38
C GLU A 160 24.87 -30.69 -22.23
N LEU A 161 25.63 -29.77 -21.64
CA LEU A 161 27.06 -29.95 -21.40
C LEU A 161 27.32 -31.11 -20.44
N THR A 162 26.54 -31.23 -19.36
CA THR A 162 26.65 -32.33 -18.38
C THR A 162 26.33 -33.67 -19.02
N LYS A 163 25.27 -33.73 -19.83
CA LYS A 163 24.87 -34.92 -20.58
C LYS A 163 25.98 -35.36 -21.55
N LYS A 164 26.50 -34.43 -22.34
CA LYS A 164 27.59 -34.69 -23.31
C LYS A 164 28.86 -35.18 -22.61
N ILE A 165 29.27 -34.56 -21.51
CA ILE A 165 30.42 -35.01 -20.70
C ILE A 165 30.20 -36.44 -20.20
N THR A 166 28.99 -36.77 -19.75
CA THR A 166 28.66 -38.10 -19.24
C THR A 166 28.73 -39.15 -20.34
N GLU A 167 28.15 -38.88 -21.52
CA GLU A 167 28.19 -39.77 -22.68
C GLU A 167 29.63 -40.02 -23.16
N MET A 168 30.42 -38.95 -23.33
CA MET A 168 31.82 -39.04 -23.77
C MET A 168 32.71 -39.76 -22.77
N ARG A 169 32.49 -39.55 -21.47
CA ARG A 169 33.22 -40.29 -20.42
C ARG A 169 32.90 -41.79 -20.47
N ASN A 170 31.62 -42.15 -20.66
CA ASN A 170 31.21 -43.55 -20.77
C ASN A 170 31.78 -44.25 -22.01
N SER A 171 32.07 -43.52 -23.08
CA SER A 171 32.74 -44.03 -24.28
C SER A 171 34.27 -44.03 -24.20
N GLY A 172 34.87 -43.60 -23.08
CA GLY A 172 36.33 -43.53 -22.91
C GLY A 172 36.99 -42.35 -23.64
N THR A 173 36.22 -41.34 -24.02
CA THR A 173 36.70 -40.13 -24.73
C THR A 173 37.17 -39.07 -23.72
N ASP A 174 38.20 -38.29 -24.08
CA ASP A 174 38.65 -37.15 -23.26
C ASP A 174 37.58 -36.05 -23.18
N VAL A 175 37.36 -35.52 -21.97
CA VAL A 175 36.35 -34.50 -21.65
C VAL A 175 36.96 -33.26 -20.98
N THR A 176 38.29 -33.17 -20.92
CA THR A 176 39.01 -32.13 -20.15
C THR A 176 38.55 -30.72 -20.53
N GLU A 177 38.45 -30.41 -21.82
CA GLU A 177 37.99 -29.10 -22.31
C GLU A 177 36.54 -28.77 -21.92
N LEU A 178 35.64 -29.76 -22.00
CA LEU A 178 34.23 -29.58 -21.64
C LEU A 178 34.06 -29.37 -20.13
N VAL A 179 34.88 -30.06 -19.31
CA VAL A 179 34.91 -29.87 -17.86
C VAL A 179 35.43 -28.47 -17.49
N GLU A 180 36.46 -27.96 -18.18
CA GLU A 180 36.93 -26.58 -17.97
C GLU A 180 35.89 -25.54 -18.42
N THR A 181 35.18 -25.79 -19.52
CA THR A 181 34.06 -24.95 -19.97
C THR A 181 32.94 -24.92 -18.92
N LEU A 182 32.61 -26.08 -18.33
CA LEU A 182 31.59 -26.18 -17.27
C LEU A 182 31.99 -25.36 -16.03
N LYS A 183 33.27 -25.38 -15.63
CA LYS A 183 33.76 -24.63 -14.46
C LYS A 183 33.76 -23.12 -14.65
N THR A 184 33.92 -22.66 -15.89
CA THR A 184 34.00 -21.24 -16.22
C THR A 184 32.64 -20.62 -16.51
N LEU A 185 31.60 -21.42 -16.78
CA LEU A 185 30.23 -20.95 -16.96
C LEU A 185 29.74 -20.24 -15.69
N ARG A 186 29.20 -19.02 -15.85
CA ARG A 186 28.66 -18.22 -14.75
C ARG A 186 27.14 -18.12 -14.88
N SER A 187 26.43 -18.42 -13.79
CA SER A 187 24.99 -18.16 -13.72
C SER A 187 24.74 -16.66 -13.92
N PRO A 188 23.67 -16.28 -14.64
CA PRO A 188 23.25 -14.89 -14.66
C PRO A 188 22.99 -14.40 -13.22
N LYS A 189 23.22 -13.11 -12.99
CA LYS A 189 22.96 -12.47 -11.70
C LYS A 189 21.51 -12.00 -11.64
N PRO A 190 20.78 -12.25 -10.54
CA PRO A 190 19.44 -11.71 -10.38
C PRO A 190 19.50 -10.18 -10.30
N PRO A 191 18.50 -9.46 -10.84
CA PRO A 191 18.39 -8.03 -10.65
C PRO A 191 18.10 -7.72 -9.18
N GLN A 192 18.55 -6.55 -8.73
CA GLN A 192 18.23 -6.04 -7.40
C GLN A 192 16.96 -5.19 -7.47
N PRO A 193 16.07 -5.28 -6.48
CA PRO A 193 14.92 -4.39 -6.39
C PRO A 193 15.40 -2.94 -6.15
N PRO A 194 14.61 -1.93 -6.55
CA PRO A 194 14.89 -0.54 -6.21
C PRO A 194 14.99 -0.36 -4.69
N ASP A 195 15.97 0.43 -4.24
CA ASP A 195 16.26 0.68 -2.83
C ASP A 195 16.04 2.14 -2.40
N ASP A 196 15.57 3.00 -3.32
CA ASP A 196 15.26 4.42 -3.09
C ASP A 196 14.29 4.65 -1.89
N TYR A 197 13.43 3.68 -1.61
CA TYR A 197 12.36 3.80 -0.62
C TYR A 197 12.38 2.69 0.42
N ILE A 198 12.18 3.06 1.69
CA ILE A 198 11.78 2.13 2.75
C ILE A 198 10.28 1.84 2.63
N VAL A 199 9.49 2.89 2.39
CA VAL A 199 8.07 2.79 2.05
C VAL A 199 7.84 3.56 0.75
N PRO A 200 7.52 2.90 -0.37
CA PRO A 200 7.34 3.57 -1.64
C PRO A 200 6.07 4.45 -1.63
N PRO A 201 5.99 5.44 -2.54
CA PRO A 201 4.79 6.24 -2.69
C PRO A 201 3.59 5.36 -3.01
N SER A 202 2.45 5.68 -2.40
CA SER A 202 1.17 5.08 -2.78
C SER A 202 0.62 5.73 -4.06
N PRO A 203 -0.30 5.05 -4.79
CA PRO A 203 -1.03 5.68 -5.87
C PRO A 203 -1.62 7.02 -5.43
N VAL A 204 -1.54 8.04 -6.27
CA VAL A 204 -1.98 9.40 -5.92
C VAL A 204 -3.45 9.42 -5.51
N GLN A 205 -3.71 9.94 -4.33
CA GLN A 205 -5.05 10.09 -3.75
C GLN A 205 -5.44 11.57 -3.70
N SER A 206 -6.67 11.85 -3.29
CA SER A 206 -7.12 13.21 -3.03
C SER A 206 -7.73 13.33 -1.63
N ALA A 207 -7.38 14.39 -0.92
CA ALA A 207 -7.86 14.67 0.43
C ALA A 207 -7.81 16.16 0.77
N PHE A 208 -8.53 16.54 1.82
CA PHE A 208 -8.32 17.82 2.48
C PHE A 208 -7.04 17.73 3.33
N ILE A 209 -6.02 18.50 2.97
CA ILE A 209 -4.72 18.50 3.65
C ILE A 209 -4.75 19.54 4.77
N LEU A 210 -4.66 19.07 6.01
CA LEU A 210 -4.65 19.88 7.21
C LEU A 210 -3.27 19.88 7.83
N ASN A 211 -2.54 20.98 7.62
CA ASN A 211 -1.32 21.32 8.35
C ASN A 211 -1.61 22.55 9.20
N LEU A 212 -1.85 22.30 10.49
CA LEU A 212 -2.38 23.29 11.42
C LEU A 212 -1.42 23.46 12.60
N PRO A 213 -1.13 24.70 13.01
CA PRO A 213 -0.51 24.95 14.30
C PRO A 213 -1.38 24.44 15.44
N HIS A 214 -0.75 24.16 16.58
CA HIS A 214 -1.46 23.69 17.77
C HIS A 214 -2.64 24.61 18.14
N GLY A 215 -3.84 24.06 18.20
CA GLY A 215 -5.05 24.79 18.52
C GLY A 215 -6.31 23.95 18.33
N GLU A 216 -7.46 24.57 18.58
CA GLU A 216 -8.78 24.01 18.31
C GLU A 216 -9.37 24.70 17.08
N TYR A 217 -9.96 23.90 16.20
CA TYR A 217 -10.54 24.34 14.94
C TYR A 217 -11.87 23.63 14.72
N ASN A 218 -12.81 24.34 14.09
CA ASN A 218 -14.05 23.74 13.61
C ASN A 218 -13.91 23.43 12.12
N ILE A 219 -14.40 22.27 11.71
CA ILE A 219 -14.47 21.88 10.30
C ILE A 219 -15.93 21.72 9.90
N CYS A 220 -16.28 22.25 8.72
CA CYS A 220 -17.60 22.08 8.10
C CYS A 220 -17.42 21.64 6.65
N PHE A 221 -18.15 20.62 6.22
CA PHE A 221 -18.11 20.15 4.84
C PHE A 221 -19.25 20.77 4.04
N PHE A 222 -18.92 21.38 2.90
CA PHE A 222 -19.87 22.00 1.99
C PHE A 222 -19.87 21.25 0.66
N ASN A 223 -21.01 20.69 0.28
CA ASN A 223 -21.15 20.05 -1.03
C ASN A 223 -21.14 21.09 -2.16
N GLU A 224 -21.23 20.63 -3.42
CA GLU A 224 -21.24 21.53 -4.59
C GLU A 224 -22.42 22.53 -4.61
N ASP A 225 -23.55 22.18 -3.98
CA ASP A 225 -24.72 23.05 -3.81
C ASP A 225 -24.58 24.02 -2.62
N ASN A 226 -23.40 24.05 -1.98
CA ASN A 226 -23.08 24.83 -0.79
C ASN A 226 -23.98 24.51 0.43
N ALA A 227 -24.52 23.29 0.48
CA ALA A 227 -25.22 22.75 1.64
C ALA A 227 -24.22 22.12 2.61
N VAL A 228 -24.43 22.39 3.90
CA VAL A 228 -23.67 21.79 5.00
C VAL A 228 -24.08 20.33 5.13
N MET A 229 -23.10 19.43 5.23
CA MET A 229 -23.31 18.03 5.58
C MET A 229 -23.01 17.74 7.04
#